data_AF-E2BNM1-F1
#
_entry.id   AF-E2BNM1-F1
#
_cell.length_a   1.000
_cell.length_b   1.000
_cell.length_c   1.000
_cell.angle_alpha   90.00
_cell.angle_beta   90.00
_cell.angle_gamma   90.00
#
_symmetry.space_group_name_H-M   'P 1'
#
loop_
_entity.id
_entity.type
_entity.pdbx_description
1 polymer ?
#
loop_
_entity_poly.entity_id
_entity_poly.type
_entity_poly.pdbx_seq_one_letter_code
_entity_poly.pdbx_strand_id
1 'polypeptide(L)'
;GNTTRRFFENSTLSSSITGVDEELIKRFHVILQTISSGYDINVNAFQIYALETAKRFVSIYPWYNMPTTNHKILIHCSEIIS
;
A
#
# COMPACT_ATOMS: atom_id res chain seq x y z
N GLY A 1 -9.23 6.04 -8.89
CA GLY A 1 -9.95 6.24 -10.17
C GLY A 1 -10.17 4.91 -10.89
N ASN A 2 -10.83 4.92 -12.05
CA ASN A 2 -11.09 3.69 -12.83
C ASN A 2 -9.80 2.94 -13.19
N THR A 3 -8.76 3.67 -13.64
CA THR A 3 -7.44 3.10 -13.95
C THR A 3 -6.80 2.43 -12.74
N THR A 4 -6.85 3.09 -11.57
CA THR A 4 -6.32 2.54 -10.31
C THR A 4 -6.98 1.22 -9.95
N ARG A 5 -8.32 1.12 -10.09
CA ARG A 5 -9.05 -0.12 -9.80
C ARG A 5 -8.60 -1.26 -10.70
N ARG A 6 -8.42 -1.00 -12.00
CA ARG A 6 -7.94 -1.99 -12.98
C ARG A 6 -6.50 -2.41 -12.70
N PHE A 7 -5.63 -1.47 -12.31
CA PHE A 7 -4.25 -1.77 -11.94
C PHE A 7 -4.15 -2.79 -10.78
N PHE A 8 -4.97 -2.62 -9.74
CA PHE A 8 -4.93 -3.53 -8.59
C PHE A 8 -5.77 -4.81 -8.75
N GLU A 9 -6.68 -4.88 -9.73
CA GLU A 9 -7.54 -6.05 -9.97
C GLU A 9 -6.75 -7.31 -10.35
N ASN A 10 -5.65 -7.16 -11.09
CA ASN A 10 -4.76 -8.26 -11.44
C ASN A 10 -3.30 -7.91 -11.12
N SER A 11 -2.94 -8.10 -9.86
CA SER A 11 -1.58 -7.80 -9.37
C SER A 11 -0.48 -8.55 -10.13
N THR A 12 -0.71 -9.81 -10.53
CA THR A 12 0.25 -10.61 -11.31
C THR A 12 0.50 -9.99 -12.69
N LEU A 13 -0.56 -9.59 -13.40
CA LEU A 13 -0.43 -8.93 -14.71
C LEU A 13 0.22 -7.55 -14.58
N SER A 14 -0.19 -6.76 -13.59
CA SER A 14 0.42 -5.43 -13.37
C SER A 14 1.90 -5.55 -13.01
N SER A 15 2.27 -6.53 -12.20
CA SER A 15 3.67 -6.84 -11.86
C SER A 15 4.47 -7.24 -13.10
N SER A 16 3.95 -8.14 -13.93
CA SER A 16 4.66 -8.60 -15.13
C SER A 16 4.86 -7.49 -16.17
N ILE A 17 3.91 -6.57 -16.29
CA ILE A 17 4.01 -5.42 -17.23
C ILE A 17 4.94 -4.34 -16.69
N THR A 18 4.86 -4.00 -15.40
CA THR A 18 5.57 -2.82 -14.84
C THR A 18 6.92 -3.15 -14.21
N GLY A 19 7.18 -4.43 -13.91
CA GLY A 19 8.34 -4.86 -13.12
C GLY A 19 8.24 -4.53 -11.64
N VAL A 20 7.08 -4.04 -11.16
CA VAL A 20 6.85 -3.79 -9.73
C VAL A 20 6.59 -5.12 -9.01
N ASP A 21 7.12 -5.28 -7.79
CA ASP A 21 6.91 -6.46 -6.94
C ASP A 21 5.42 -6.71 -6.71
N GLU A 22 4.95 -7.91 -7.09
CA GLU A 22 3.54 -8.29 -7.01
C GLU A 22 3.01 -8.19 -5.57
N GLU A 23 3.83 -8.60 -4.60
CA GLU A 23 3.44 -8.55 -3.19
C GLU A 23 3.27 -7.10 -2.73
N LEU A 24 4.15 -6.18 -3.13
CA LEU A 24 3.98 -4.76 -2.86
C LEU A 24 2.66 -4.23 -3.46
N ILE A 25 2.31 -4.61 -4.70
CA ILE A 25 1.03 -4.22 -5.33
C ILE A 25 -0.15 -4.73 -4.49
N LYS A 26 -0.13 -6.00 -4.06
CA LYS A 26 -1.18 -6.60 -3.22
C LYS A 26 -1.32 -5.87 -1.88
N ARG A 27 -0.21 -5.56 -1.22
CA ARG A 27 -0.23 -4.86 0.07
C ARG A 27 -0.81 -3.45 -0.05
N PHE A 28 -0.42 -2.70 -1.08
CA PHE A 28 -1.04 -1.40 -1.35
C PHE A 28 -2.54 -1.52 -1.67
N HIS A 29 -2.94 -2.57 -2.39
CA HIS A 29 -4.37 -2.80 -2.65
C HIS A 29 -5.16 -2.98 -1.36
N VAL A 30 -4.68 -3.83 -0.44
CA VAL A 30 -5.29 -4.06 0.87
C VAL A 30 -5.38 -2.77 1.67
N ILE A 31 -4.27 -2.02 1.79
CA ILE A 31 -4.23 -0.76 2.53
C ILE A 31 -5.26 0.25 1.99
N LEU A 32 -5.29 0.43 0.67
CA LEU A 32 -6.22 1.36 0.03
C LEU A 32 -7.68 0.91 0.19
N GLN A 33 -7.95 -0.39 0.07
CA GLN A 33 -9.28 -0.94 0.32
C GLN A 33 -9.71 -0.70 1.77
N THR A 34 -8.86 -1.01 2.75
CA THR A 34 -9.14 -0.82 4.18
C THR A 34 -9.51 0.62 4.48
N ILE A 35 -8.71 1.60 4.02
CA ILE A 35 -8.98 3.04 4.23
C ILE A 35 -10.29 3.47 3.54
N SER A 36 -10.61 2.88 2.38
CA SER A 36 -11.83 3.20 1.63
C SER A 36 -13.07 2.39 2.03
N SER A 37 -12.94 1.48 3.01
CA SER A 37 -13.94 0.45 3.27
C SER A 37 -15.21 0.98 3.94
N GLY A 38 -15.11 2.10 4.67
CA GLY A 38 -16.21 2.68 5.45
C GLY A 38 -16.54 1.91 6.75
N TYR A 39 -15.76 0.90 7.11
CA TYR A 39 -15.92 0.15 8.36
C TYR A 39 -14.92 0.62 9.42
N ASP A 40 -15.17 0.24 10.68
CA ASP A 40 -14.21 0.41 11.76
C ASP A 40 -12.95 -0.41 11.48
N ILE A 41 -11.79 0.26 11.55
CA ILE A 41 -10.49 -0.33 11.26
C ILE A 41 -9.80 -0.63 12.58
N ASN A 42 -9.27 -1.85 12.73
CA ASN A 42 -8.34 -2.15 13.82
C ASN A 42 -7.02 -1.39 13.58
N VAL A 43 -6.86 -0.24 14.24
CA VAL A 43 -5.73 0.68 14.06
C VAL A 43 -4.38 0.00 14.29
N ASN A 44 -4.25 -0.84 15.33
CA ASN A 44 -3.01 -1.53 15.64
C ASN A 44 -2.61 -2.51 14.53
N ALA A 45 -3.57 -3.32 14.05
CA ALA A 45 -3.32 -4.26 12.96
C ALA A 45 -2.97 -3.52 11.65
N PHE A 46 -3.68 -2.43 11.36
CA PHE A 46 -3.41 -1.59 10.20
C PHE A 46 -2.01 -0.96 10.26
N GLN A 47 -1.62 -0.39 11.41
CA GLN A 47 -0.31 0.23 11.61
C GLN A 47 0.83 -0.78 11.39
N ILE A 48 0.73 -1.97 11.97
CA ILE A 48 1.72 -3.04 11.76
C ILE A 48 1.81 -3.41 10.28
N TYR A 49 0.66 -3.61 9.62
CA TYR A 49 0.62 -4.00 8.22
C TYR A 49 1.22 -2.92 7.29
N ALA A 50 0.92 -1.65 7.55
CA ALA A 50 1.45 -0.50 6.83
C ALA A 50 2.96 -0.32 7.03
N LEU A 51 3.45 -0.46 8.27
CA LEU A 51 4.86 -0.37 8.59
C LEU A 51 5.69 -1.49 7.93
N GLU A 52 5.20 -2.73 7.97
CA GLU A 52 5.84 -3.85 7.26
C GLU A 52 5.87 -3.63 5.74
N THR A 53 4.83 -2.98 5.19
CA THR A 53 4.81 -2.59 3.77
C THR A 53 5.86 -1.51 3.46
N ALA A 54 6.05 -0.53 4.35
CA ALA A 54 7.08 0.49 4.22
C ALA A 54 8.50 -0.12 4.27
N LYS A 55 8.76 -1.03 5.21
CA LYS A 55 10.03 -1.76 5.30
C LYS A 55 10.30 -2.56 4.03
N ARG A 56 9.30 -3.26 3.50
CA ARG A 56 9.42 -3.99 2.23
C ARG A 56 9.76 -3.05 1.08
N PHE A 57 9.03 -1.94 0.94
CA PHE A 57 9.26 -0.94 -0.11
C PHE A 57 10.72 -0.45 -0.14
N VAL A 58 11.27 -0.06 1.01
CA VAL A 58 12.66 0.42 1.11
C VAL A 58 13.67 -0.70 0.83
N SER A 59 13.37 -1.93 1.25
CA SER A 59 14.24 -3.09 1.00
C SER A 59 14.34 -3.44 -0.49
N ILE A 60 13.24 -3.42 -1.23
CA ILE A 60 13.21 -3.80 -2.65
C ILE A 60 13.54 -2.64 -3.61
N TYR A 61 13.29 -1.39 -3.20
CA TYR A 61 13.57 -0.19 -3.99
C TYR A 61 14.43 0.83 -3.20
N PRO A 62 15.65 0.46 -2.76
CA PRO A 62 16.49 1.35 -1.95
C PRO A 62 16.93 2.62 -2.71
N TRP A 63 16.91 2.58 -4.03
CA TRP A 63 17.24 3.70 -4.91
C TRP A 63 16.10 4.70 -5.10
N TYR A 64 14.87 4.35 -4.73
CA TYR A 64 13.68 5.17 -4.94
C TYR A 64 13.16 5.70 -3.61
N ASN A 65 13.32 7.01 -3.39
CA ASN A 65 12.77 7.65 -2.21
C ASN A 65 11.26 7.49 -2.17
N MET A 66 10.72 7.09 -1.02
CA MET A 66 9.29 6.92 -0.84
C MET A 66 8.55 8.23 -1.13
N PRO A 67 7.60 8.25 -2.09
CA PRO A 67 6.83 9.45 -2.38
C PRO A 67 6.08 9.95 -1.15
N THR A 68 5.92 11.27 -1.01
CA THR A 68 5.27 11.89 0.16
C THR A 68 3.87 11.33 0.44
N THR A 69 3.09 11.01 -0.60
CA THR A 69 1.77 10.39 -0.46
C THR A 69 1.88 8.97 0.13
N ASN A 70 2.85 8.17 -0.33
CA ASN A 70 3.08 6.83 0.21
C ASN A 70 3.56 6.92 1.66
N HIS A 71 4.44 7.87 1.99
CA HIS A 71 4.88 8.09 3.36
C HIS A 71 3.71 8.46 4.28
N LYS A 72 2.83 9.38 3.85
CA LYS A 72 1.62 9.73 4.60
C LYS A 72 0.72 8.52 4.83
N ILE A 73 0.50 7.69 3.81
CA ILE A 73 -0.34 6.50 3.91
C ILE A 73 0.29 5.45 4.84
N LEU A 74 1.58 5.17 4.69
CA LEU A 74 2.22 4.06 5.39
C LEU A 74 2.68 4.38 6.81
N ILE A 75 3.01 5.65 7.09
CA ILE A 75 3.59 6.07 8.37
C ILE A 75 2.57 6.84 9.23
N HIS A 76 1.78 7.73 8.63
CA HIS A 76 0.90 8.64 9.39
C HIS A 76 -0.58 8.24 9.37
N CYS A 77 -1.03 7.39 8.45
CA CYS A 77 -2.46 7.14 8.29
C CYS A 77 -3.11 6.47 9.51
N SER A 78 -2.35 5.69 10.29
CA SER A 78 -2.86 5.12 11.55
C SER A 78 -3.21 6.19 12.59
N GLU A 79 -2.50 7.32 12.60
CA GLU A 79 -2.74 8.45 13.50
C GLU A 79 -3.95 9.30 13.07
N ILE A 80 -4.35 9.21 11.80
CA ILE A 80 -5.51 9.91 11.24
C ILE A 80 -6.80 9.11 11.46
N ILE A 81 -6.69 7.78 11.46
CA ILE A 81 -7.82 6.85 11.63
C ILE A 81 -8.14 6.62 13.11
N SER A 82 -7.18 6.83 14.03
CA SER A 82 -7.35 6.74 15.48
C SER A 82 -8.19 7.87 16.06
#